data_AF-A0A928U8R0-F1
#
_entry.id   AF-A0A928U8R0-F1
#
_cell.length_a   1.000
_cell.length_b   1.000
_cell.length_c   1.000
_cell.angle_alpha   90.00
_cell.angle_beta   90.00
_cell.angle_gamma   90.00
#
_symmetry.space_group_name_H-M   'P 1'
#
loop_
_entity.id
_entity.type
_entity.pdbx_description
1 polymer ?
#
loop_
_entity_poly.entity_id
_entity_poly.type
_entity_poly.pdbx_seq_one_letter_code
_entity_poly.pdbx_strand_id
1 'polypeptide(L)' 'MNTIRNILATHIRVTTTMNTKDGCVIDVRTCTAPTEKQHTIYNKLQIKHTIRQKKYKITHENSKM' A
#
# COMPACT_ATOMS: atom_id res chain seq x y z
N MET A 1 24.55 5.21 8.47
CA MET A 1 23.30 5.44 7.70
C MET A 1 22.90 4.30 6.73
N ASN A 2 23.67 3.22 6.56
CA ASN A 2 23.41 2.19 5.53
C ASN A 2 22.89 0.84 6.07
N THR A 3 22.25 0.82 7.24
CA THR A 3 21.69 -0.43 7.77
C THR A 3 20.46 -0.84 6.95
N ILE A 4 20.20 -2.14 6.85
CA ILE A 4 18.97 -2.66 6.21
C ILE A 4 17.73 -1.99 6.81
N ARG A 5 17.69 -1.83 8.13
CA ARG A 5 16.61 -1.12 8.83
C ARG A 5 16.37 0.28 8.27
N ASN A 6 17.40 1.11 8.12
CA ASN A 6 17.25 2.48 7.64
C ASN A 6 16.84 2.51 6.17
N ILE A 7 17.33 1.57 5.35
CA ILE A 7 16.94 1.44 3.95
C ILE A 7 15.47 1.05 3.83
N LEU A 8 14.99 0.10 4.65
CA LEU A 8 13.60 -0.33 4.61
C LEU A 8 12.63 0.67 5.22
N ALA A 9 13.08 1.50 6.17
CA ALA A 9 12.26 2.51 6.85
C ALA A 9 11.65 3.57 5.91
N THR A 10 12.18 3.74 4.70
CA THR A 10 11.66 4.72 3.72
C THR A 10 10.63 4.13 2.75
N HIS A 11 10.48 2.80 2.68
CA HIS A 11 9.40 2.16 1.94
C HIS A 11 8.22 1.93 2.89
N ILE A 12 7.29 2.88 2.88
CA ILE A 12 6.18 2.95 3.83
C ILE A 12 4.84 2.84 3.12
N ARG A 13 3.87 2.27 3.83
CA ARG A 13 2.45 2.30 3.47
C ARG A 13 1.67 2.90 4.63
N VAL A 14 0.97 3.99 4.35
CA VAL A 14 0.06 4.63 5.29
C VAL A 14 -1.37 4.27 4.89
N THR A 15 -2.17 3.88 5.88
CA THR A 15 -3.62 3.69 5.72
C THR A 15 -4.33 4.69 6.61
N THR A 16 -5.15 5.53 6.01
CA THR A 16 -6.04 6.46 6.69
C THR A 16 -7.45 5.93 6.56
N THR A 17 -8.06 5.59 7.68
CA THR A 17 -9.44 5.09 7.75
C THR A 17 -10.35 6.21 8.21
N MET A 18 -11.48 6.39 7.50
CA MET A 18 -12.45 7.43 7.78
C MET A 18 -13.86 6.81 7.83
N ASN A 19 -14.62 7.16 8.86
CA ASN A 19 -16.04 6.82 8.93
C ASN A 19 -16.85 7.94 8.29
N THR A 20 -17.73 7.59 7.38
CA THR A 20 -18.65 8.54 6.76
C THR A 20 -19.93 8.68 7.59
N LYS A 21 -20.69 9.75 7.34
CA LYS A 21 -21.92 10.04 8.11
C LYS A 21 -23.01 8.99 7.93
N ASP A 22 -23.03 8.32 6.79
CA ASP A 22 -23.90 7.19 6.43
C ASP A 22 -23.40 5.84 6.99
N GLY A 23 -22.33 5.84 7.80
CA GLY A 23 -21.84 4.63 8.47
C GLY A 23 -20.90 3.77 7.63
N CYS A 24 -20.54 4.20 6.42
CA CYS A 24 -19.53 3.52 5.61
C CYS A 24 -18.12 3.79 6.12
N VAL A 25 -17.20 2.89 5.78
CA VAL A 25 -15.76 3.01 6.11
C VAL A 25 -14.95 3.16 4.83
N ILE A 26 -14.16 4.24 4.75
CA ILE A 26 -13.28 4.51 3.63
C ILE A 26 -11.83 4.33 4.09
N ASP A 27 -11.12 3.41 3.43
CA ASP A 27 -9.68 3.20 3.58
C ASP A 27 -8.91 3.87 2.43
N VAL A 28 -8.22 4.98 2.74
CA VAL A 28 -7.27 5.60 1.80
C VAL A 28 -5.87 5.08 2.09
N ARG A 29 -5.22 4.51 1.07
CA ARG A 29 -3.88 3.90 1.20
C ARG A 29 -2.88 4.60 0.29
N THR A 30 -1.81 5.09 0.89
CA THR A 30 -0.69 5.72 0.18
C THR A 30 0.57 4.92 0.44
N CYS A 31 1.24 4.49 -0.63
CA CYS A 31 2.50 3.76 -0.55
C CYS A 31 3.60 4.58 -1.23
N THR A 32 4.79 4.64 -0.65
CA THR A 32 5.98 5.09 -1.39
C THR A 32 6.37 4.02 -2.41
N ALA A 33 6.97 4.44 -3.53
CA ALA A 33 7.50 3.49 -4.50
C ALA A 33 8.79 2.87 -3.93
N PRO A 34 8.97 1.55 -4.00
CA PRO A 34 10.22 0.92 -3.61
C PRO A 34 11.37 1.34 -4.54
N THR A 35 12.53 1.57 -3.95
CA THR A 35 13.81 1.77 -4.65
C THR A 35 14.42 0.44 -5.06
N GLU A 36 15.35 0.44 -6.02
CA GLU A 36 16.09 -0.76 -6.45
C GLU A 36 16.81 -1.47 -5.29
N LYS A 37 17.36 -0.68 -4.35
CA LYS A 37 18.04 -1.23 -3.16
C LYS A 37 17.09 -1.97 -2.25
N GLN A 38 15.87 -1.46 -2.07
CA GLN A 38 14.81 -2.13 -1.32
C GLN A 38 14.33 -3.38 -2.05
N HIS A 39 14.13 -3.33 -3.37
CA HIS A 39 13.83 -4.51 -4.19
C HIS A 39 14.87 -5.62 -4.02
N THR A 40 16.15 -5.26 -4.09
CA THR A 40 17.26 -6.22 -3.90
C THR A 40 17.19 -6.88 -2.53
N ILE A 41 16.92 -6.10 -1.47
CA ILE A 41 16.77 -6.63 -0.11
C ILE A 41 15.58 -7.59 -0.03
N TYR A 42 14.42 -7.22 -0.57
CA TYR A 42 13.24 -8.08 -0.57
C TYR A 42 13.48 -9.38 -1.33
N ASN A 43 14.12 -9.33 -2.50
CA ASN A 43 14.46 -10.51 -3.29
C ASN A 43 15.40 -11.45 -2.51
N LYS A 44 16.46 -10.92 -1.89
CA LYS A 44 17.40 -11.72 -1.09
C LYS A 44 16.76 -12.35 0.14
N LEU A 45 15.83 -11.65 0.77
CA LEU A 45 15.07 -12.14 1.93
C LEU A 45 13.84 -12.96 1.54
N GLN A 46 13.58 -13.16 0.24
CA GLN A 46 12.40 -13.84 -0.30
C GLN A 46 11.06 -13.24 0.20
N ILE A 47 11.06 -11.93 0.46
CA ILE A 47 9.87 -11.20 0.90
C ILE A 47 9.05 -10.79 -0.33
N LYS A 48 7.79 -11.23 -0.36
CA LYS A 48 6.84 -10.83 -1.39
C LYS A 48 6.55 -9.34 -1.29
N HIS A 49 6.89 -8.60 -2.35
CA HIS A 49 6.64 -7.17 -2.46
C HIS A 49 5.83 -6.91 -3.75
N THR A 50 4.53 -7.21 -3.67
CA THR A 50 3.64 -7.05 -4.82
C THR A 50 3.36 -5.57 -5.04
N ILE A 51 3.84 -5.01 -6.15
CA ILE A 51 3.40 -3.71 -6.62
C ILE A 51 1.95 -3.91 -7.11
N ARG A 52 0.96 -3.54 -6.30
CA ARG A 52 -0.43 -3.47 -6.78
C ARG A 52 -0.49 -2.31 -7.77
N GLN A 53 -0.24 -2.60 -9.04
CA GLN A 53 -0.54 -1.67 -10.13
C GLN A 53 -1.99 -1.21 -9.99
N LYS A 54 -2.23 0.09 -10.11
CA LYS A 54 -3.56 0.70 -10.02
C LYS A 54 -4.44 0.15 -11.15
N LYS A 55 -5.13 -0.97 -10.92
CA LYS A 55 -6.36 -1.30 -11.64
C LYS A 55 -7.48 -0.59 -10.88
N TYR A 56 -7.88 0.59 -11.36
CA TYR A 56 -9.11 1.22 -10.92
C TYR A 56 -10.26 0.27 -11.28
N LYS A 57 -10.79 -0.45 -10.30
CA LYS A 57 -12.10 -1.10 -10.42
C LYS A 57 -13.11 -0.15 -9.80
N ILE A 58 -13.82 0.60 -10.64
CA ILE A 58 -15.06 1.26 -10.21
C ILE A 58 -16.09 0.14 -10.15
N THR A 59 -16.46 -0.26 -8.95
CA THR A 59 -17.58 -1.20 -8.74
C THR A 59 -18.79 -0.33 -8.42
N HIS A 60 -19.71 -0.19 -9.38
CA HIS A 60 -21.05 0.30 -9.09
C HIS A 60 -21.80 -0.85 -8.41
N GLU A 61 -21.94 -0.78 -7.10
CA GLU A 61 -22.89 -1.63 -6.38
C GLU A 61 -24.25 -0.94 -6.45
N ASN A 62 -25.04 -1.31 -7.47
CA ASN A 62 -26.45 -0.95 -7.52
C ASN A 62 -27.14 -1.65 -6.34
N SER A 63 -27.34 -0.93 -5.24
CA SER A 63 -28.27 -1.36 -4.20
C SER A 63 -29.68 -1.26 -4.76
N LYS A 64 -30.26 -2.41 -5.11
CA LYS A 64 -31.70 -2.54 -5.29
C LYS A 64 -32.38 -2.20 -3.97
N MET A 65 -33.23 -1.19 -3.97
CA MET A 65 -34.47 -1.17 -3.21
C MET A 65 -35.54 -0.45 -4.02
#